data_AF-A0A2T2WJ03-F1
#
_entry.id   AF-A0A2T2WJ03-F1
#
_cell.length_a   1.000
_cell.length_b   1.000
_cell.length_c   1.000
_cell.angle_alpha   90.00
_cell.angle_beta   90.00
_cell.angle_gamma   90.00
#
_symmetry.space_group_name_H-M   'P 1'
#
loop_
_entity.id
_entity.type
_entity.pdbx_description
1 polymer ?
#
loop_
_entity_poly.entity_id
_entity_poly.type
_entity_poly.pdbx_seq_one_letter_code
_entity_poly.pdbx_strand_id
1 'polypeptide(L)'
;MAHPFQACLDVGIGVTPSTNTLPIRRLDLDVGESQDCWATWVRFPDLTLHALAQRYTRLSSDVYRYESLQSGFQATLRVDDHGIIQQYTGLWSVLDGN
;
A
#
# COMPACT_ATOMS: atom_id res chain seq x y z
N MET A 1 13.40 -14.08 -21.16
CA MET A 1 12.11 -13.87 -20.46
C MET A 1 12.29 -12.69 -19.51
N ALA A 2 11.38 -11.72 -19.52
CA ALA A 2 11.37 -10.66 -18.51
C ALA A 2 10.97 -11.28 -17.16
N HIS A 3 11.63 -10.85 -16.08
CA HIS A 3 11.30 -11.33 -14.74
C HIS A 3 9.93 -10.77 -14.33
N PRO A 4 9.01 -11.57 -13.74
CA PRO A 4 7.63 -11.13 -13.49
C PRO A 4 7.51 -9.91 -12.56
N PHE A 5 8.58 -9.59 -11.82
CA PHE A 5 8.65 -8.46 -10.89
C PHE A 5 9.46 -7.27 -11.41
N GLN A 6 9.87 -7.26 -12.68
CA GLN A 6 10.75 -6.21 -13.22
C GLN A 6 10.14 -4.80 -13.15
N ALA A 7 8.81 -4.69 -13.17
CA ALA A 7 8.09 -3.42 -13.01
C ALA A 7 7.73 -3.10 -11.55
N CYS A 8 7.99 -4.00 -10.60
CA CYS A 8 7.68 -3.80 -9.19
C CYS A 8 8.78 -2.97 -8.54
N LEU A 9 8.45 -1.75 -8.11
CA LEU A 9 9.39 -0.86 -7.43
C LEU A 9 9.31 -0.99 -5.91
N ASP A 10 8.21 -1.54 -5.39
CA ASP A 10 7.97 -1.70 -3.95
C ASP A 10 7.77 -3.19 -3.59
N VAL A 11 7.91 -3.50 -2.31
CA VAL A 11 7.52 -4.79 -1.72
C VAL A 11 6.26 -4.62 -0.90
N GLY A 12 5.34 -5.58 -0.96
CA GLY A 12 4.17 -5.65 -0.08
C GLY A 12 4.27 -6.90 0.81
N ILE A 13 4.02 -6.76 2.11
CA ILE A 13 3.98 -7.91 3.03
C ILE A 13 2.55 -8.08 3.52
N GLY A 14 1.88 -9.18 3.16
CA GLY A 14 0.43 -9.36 3.37
C GLY A 14 -0.04 -9.41 4.83
N VAL A 15 0.87 -9.44 5.80
CA VAL A 15 0.56 -9.49 7.24
C VAL A 15 0.80 -8.16 7.97
N THR A 16 1.23 -7.11 7.25
CA THR A 16 1.47 -5.79 7.87
C THR A 16 1.13 -4.64 6.93
N PRO A 17 0.55 -3.53 7.44
CA PRO A 17 0.32 -2.33 6.66
C PRO A 17 1.59 -1.51 6.43
N SER A 18 2.70 -1.77 7.15
CA SER A 18 3.90 -0.93 7.12
C SER A 18 4.50 -0.77 5.72
N THR A 19 4.30 -1.74 4.84
CA THR A 19 4.82 -1.68 3.46
C THR A 19 4.03 -0.75 2.54
N ASN A 20 2.80 -0.34 2.91
CA ASN A 20 2.06 0.68 2.17
C ASN A 20 2.75 2.06 2.21
N THR A 21 3.63 2.30 3.19
CA THR A 21 4.44 3.52 3.26
C THR A 21 5.37 3.70 2.05
N LEU A 22 5.86 2.60 1.46
CA LEU A 22 6.80 2.65 0.32
C LEU A 22 6.20 3.38 -0.90
N PRO A 23 5.06 2.94 -1.46
CA PRO A 23 4.43 3.67 -2.57
C PRO A 23 3.93 5.05 -2.13
N ILE A 24 3.42 5.23 -0.91
CA ILE A 24 2.97 6.54 -0.43
C ILE A 24 4.10 7.58 -0.51
N ARG A 25 5.30 7.25 -0.03
CA ARG A 25 6.44 8.17 -0.05
C ARG A 25 7.09 8.29 -1.43
N ARG A 26 7.12 7.21 -2.21
CA ARG A 26 7.77 7.19 -3.53
C ARG A 26 6.94 7.92 -4.59
N LEU A 27 5.61 7.80 -4.53
CA LEU A 27 4.70 8.45 -5.49
C LEU A 27 4.52 9.93 -5.17
N ASP A 28 4.63 10.33 -3.90
CA ASP A 28 4.56 11.73 -3.45
C ASP A 28 3.38 12.51 -4.05
N LEU A 29 2.22 11.87 -4.05
CA LEU A 29 1.01 12.39 -4.70
C LEU A 29 0.54 13.70 -4.06
N ASP A 30 0.10 14.64 -4.88
CA ASP A 30 -0.67 15.78 -4.42
C ASP A 30 -2.10 15.35 -4.01
N VAL A 31 -2.76 16.15 -3.16
CA VAL A 31 -4.15 15.86 -2.76
C VAL A 31 -5.07 15.90 -3.99
N GLY A 32 -5.83 14.82 -4.19
CA GLY A 32 -6.68 14.59 -5.35
C GLY A 32 -6.03 13.75 -6.44
N GLU A 33 -4.71 13.56 -6.41
CA GLU A 33 -4.02 12.73 -7.40
C GLU A 33 -4.17 11.24 -7.12
N SER A 34 -4.06 10.47 -8.20
CA SER A 34 -4.14 9.01 -8.18
C SER A 34 -3.11 8.42 -9.14
N GLN A 35 -2.41 7.38 -8.70
CA GLN A 35 -1.44 6.70 -9.54
C GLN A 35 -1.44 5.18 -9.33
N ASP A 36 -1.33 4.47 -10.45
CA ASP A 36 -1.15 3.02 -10.48
C ASP A 36 0.33 2.68 -10.27
N CYS A 37 0.58 1.62 -9.51
CA CYS A 37 1.92 1.09 -9.30
C CYS A 37 1.90 -0.43 -9.14
N TRP A 38 3.09 -1.01 -9.13
CA TRP A 38 3.28 -2.45 -8.98
C TRP A 38 4.16 -2.75 -7.77
N ALA A 39 3.74 -3.74 -6.99
CA ALA A 39 4.50 -4.25 -5.85
C ALA A 39 4.75 -5.75 -5.98
N THR A 40 5.91 -6.20 -5.52
CA THR A 40 6.15 -7.62 -5.28
C THR A 40 5.50 -7.97 -3.95
N TRP A 41 4.37 -8.68 -3.99
CA TRP A 41 3.59 -9.02 -2.81
C TRP A 41 3.98 -10.39 -2.28
N VAL A 42 4.45 -10.42 -1.03
CA VAL A 42 4.71 -11.64 -0.26
C VAL A 42 3.42 -12.05 0.43
N ARG A 43 2.86 -13.18 0.01
CA ARG A 43 1.67 -13.77 0.62
C ARG A 43 2.05 -14.67 1.79
N PHE A 44 1.16 -14.71 2.77
CA PHE A 44 1.27 -15.55 3.94
C PHE A 44 0.10 -16.53 4.01
N PRO A 45 0.29 -17.71 4.62
CA PRO A 45 1.51 -18.14 5.32
C PRO A 45 2.59 -18.78 4.42
N ASP A 46 2.31 -18.97 3.13
CA ASP A 46 3.09 -19.78 2.18
C ASP A 46 4.35 -19.09 1.60
N LEU A 47 4.54 -17.79 1.86
CA LEU A 47 5.69 -16.98 1.39
C LEU A 47 5.85 -16.96 -0.13
N THR A 48 4.74 -17.04 -0.87
CA THR A 48 4.75 -16.94 -2.33
C THR A 48 4.77 -15.48 -2.79
N LEU A 49 5.48 -15.23 -3.90
CA LEU A 49 5.62 -13.90 -4.50
C LEU A 49 4.62 -13.71 -5.64
N HIS A 50 3.90 -12.58 -5.63
CA HIS A 50 2.90 -12.23 -6.65
C HIS A 50 3.11 -10.78 -7.11
N ALA A 51 2.94 -10.52 -8.40
CA ALA A 51 2.96 -9.15 -8.91
C ALA A 51 1.59 -8.54 -8.63
N LEU A 52 1.54 -7.51 -7.80
CA LEU A 52 0.31 -6.87 -7.34
C LEU A 52 0.20 -5.49 -7.97
N ALA A 53 -0.88 -5.25 -8.71
CA ALA A 53 -1.19 -3.97 -9.32
C ALA A 53 -2.07 -3.23 -8.33
N GLN A 54 -1.61 -2.03 -7.98
CA GLN A 54 -2.18 -1.24 -6.91
C GLN A 54 -2.50 0.15 -7.44
N ARG A 55 -3.50 0.80 -6.85
CA ARG A 55 -3.74 2.22 -7.04
C ARG A 55 -3.78 2.89 -5.67
N TYR A 56 -3.09 4.02 -5.59
CA TYR A 56 -3.20 4.94 -4.47
C TYR A 56 -3.81 6.23 -4.95
N THR A 57 -4.81 6.73 -4.23
CA THR A 57 -5.35 8.08 -4.40
C THR A 57 -5.18 8.85 -3.09
N ARG A 58 -4.57 10.04 -3.12
CA ARG A 58 -4.47 10.89 -1.94
C ARG A 58 -5.75 11.69 -1.77
N LEU A 59 -6.50 11.44 -0.70
CA LEU A 59 -7.82 12.05 -0.46
C LEU A 59 -7.75 13.33 0.38
N SER A 60 -6.79 13.40 1.29
CA SER A 60 -6.49 14.58 2.13
C SER A 60 -5.00 14.61 2.43
N SER A 61 -4.56 15.55 3.27
CA SER A 61 -3.17 15.63 3.73
C SER A 61 -2.64 14.32 4.33
N ASP A 62 -3.50 13.57 5.04
CA ASP A 62 -3.14 12.39 5.84
C ASP A 62 -3.96 11.13 5.49
N VAL A 63 -4.79 11.17 4.45
CA VAL A 63 -5.67 10.04 4.07
C VAL A 63 -5.44 9.62 2.62
N TYR A 64 -5.28 8.32 2.41
CA TYR A 64 -5.19 7.69 1.10
C TYR A 64 -6.29 6.64 0.93
N ARG A 65 -6.79 6.49 -0.29
CA ARG A 65 -7.48 5.27 -0.70
C ARG A 65 -6.47 4.33 -1.34
N TYR A 66 -6.44 3.10 -0.87
CA TYR A 66 -5.71 1.99 -1.47
C TYR A 66 -6.67 1.08 -2.21
N GLU A 67 -6.27 0.63 -3.39
CA GLU A 67 -7.03 -0.30 -4.23
C GLU A 67 -6.10 -1.40 -4.75
N SER A 68 -6.51 -2.65 -4.58
CA SER A 68 -5.92 -3.82 -5.26
C SER A 68 -6.66 -4.04 -6.58
N LEU A 69 -6.01 -3.74 -7.69
CA LEU A 69 -6.66 -3.72 -9.00
C LEU A 69 -7.03 -5.12 -9.49
N GLN A 70 -6.35 -6.17 -9.02
CA GLN A 70 -6.70 -7.55 -9.37
C GLN A 70 -7.89 -8.09 -8.58
N SER A 71 -8.03 -7.76 -7.29
CA SER A 71 -9.08 -8.33 -6.44
C SER A 71 -10.31 -7.42 -6.29
N GLY A 72 -10.20 -6.14 -6.66
CA GLY A 72 -11.23 -5.13 -6.39
C GLY A 72 -11.32 -4.73 -4.92
N PHE A 73 -10.42 -5.24 -4.07
CA PHE A 73 -10.36 -4.82 -2.67
C PHE A 73 -9.94 -3.36 -2.58
N GLN A 74 -10.61 -2.61 -1.70
CA GLN A 74 -10.30 -1.22 -1.42
C GLN A 74 -10.34 -0.95 0.08
N ALA A 75 -9.52 -0.01 0.54
CA ALA A 75 -9.53 0.46 1.91
C ALA A 75 -9.02 1.89 2.03
N THR A 76 -9.37 2.53 3.13
CA THR A 76 -8.84 3.83 3.51
C THR A 76 -7.64 3.64 4.44
N LEU A 77 -6.56 4.33 4.13
CA LEU A 77 -5.33 4.39 4.92
C LEU A 77 -5.22 5.78 5.52
N ARG A 78 -5.02 5.87 6.84
CA ARG A 78 -4.62 7.10 7.51
C ARG A 78 -3.15 7.00 7.87
N VAL A 79 -2.40 8.06 7.62
CA VAL A 79 -0.95 8.11 7.85
C VAL A 79 -0.54 9.28 8.74
N ASP A 80 0.67 9.21 9.29
CA ASP A 80 1.32 10.38 9.90
C ASP A 80 2.12 11.19 8.86
N ASP A 81 2.79 12.25 9.32
CA ASP A 81 3.62 13.14 8.49
C ASP A 81 4.82 12.42 7.82
N HIS A 82 5.13 11.20 8.26
CA HIS A 82 6.15 10.34 7.66
C HIS A 82 5.56 9.27 6.73
N GLY A 83 4.25 9.28 6.48
CA GLY A 83 3.58 8.30 5.64
C GLY A 83 3.47 6.92 6.31
N ILE A 84 3.70 6.82 7.62
CA ILE A 84 3.54 5.58 8.38
C ILE A 84 2.07 5.36 8.64
N ILE A 85 1.59 4.14 8.38
CA ILE A 85 0.18 3.80 8.53
C ILE A 85 -0.22 3.83 10.01
N GLN A 86 -1.13 4.74 10.36
CA GLN A 86 -1.75 4.86 11.67
C GLN A 86 -3.06 4.07 11.75
N GLN A 87 -3.79 4.00 10.63
CA GLN A 87 -5.01 3.21 10.51
C GLN A 87 -5.16 2.64 9.10
N TYR A 88 -5.54 1.38 9.03
CA TYR A 88 -5.98 0.70 7.81
C TYR A 88 -7.41 0.22 8.09
N THR A 89 -8.42 0.95 7.60
CA THR A 89 -9.81 0.77 8.03
C THR A 89 -10.28 -0.68 7.91
N GLY A 90 -10.73 -1.24 9.04
CA GLY A 90 -11.23 -2.61 9.14
C GLY A 90 -10.15 -3.71 9.25
N LEU A 91 -8.86 -3.37 9.14
CA LEU A 91 -7.77 -4.35 9.18
C LEU A 91 -6.72 -4.07 10.28
N TRP A 92 -6.29 -2.81 10.43
CA TRP A 92 -5.22 -2.43 11.34
C TRP A 92 -5.45 -1.06 11.97
N SER A 93 -4.95 -0.89 13.18
CA SER A 93 -4.74 0.41 13.83
C SER A 93 -3.46 0.33 14.65
N VAL A 94 -2.74 1.44 14.75
CA VAL A 94 -1.70 1.56 15.77
C VAL A 94 -2.34 1.38 17.15
N LEU A 95 -1.63 0.76 18.08
CA LEU A 95 -2.04 0.74 19.48
C LEU A 95 -1.60 2.06 20.12
N ASP A 96 -2.48 2.68 20.90
CA ASP A 96 -2.08 3.78 21.75
C ASP A 96 -1.04 3.26 22.75
N GLY A 97 0.12 3.92 22.81
CA GLY A 97 1.18 3.56 23.75
C GLY A 97 0.69 3.78 25.19
N ASN A 98 0.41 2.68 25.90
CA ASN A 98 0.13 2.65 27.33
C ASN A 98 1.20 1.80 28.02
#